data_AF-A0AB37RDR9-F1
#
_entry.id   AF-A0AB37RDR9-F1
#
_cell.length_a   1.000
_cell.length_b   1.000
_cell.length_c   1.000
_cell.angle_alpha   90.00
_cell.angle_beta   90.00
_cell.angle_gamma   90.00
#
_symmetry.space_group_name_H-M   'P 1'
#
loop_
_entity.id
_entity.type
_entity.pdbx_description
1 polymer ?
#
loop_
_entity_poly.entity_id
_entity_poly.type
_entity_poly.pdbx_seq_one_letter_code
_entity_poly.pdbx_strand_id
1 'polypeptide(L)'
;PMSPDQEAAHRKLAQTLTVELRQALARRDTTLLGVVLNVLLAWPDCCFRPEVVKHPRSRDTLAFVPSIFGDDELMPKEQALLDLCLAEKARNRRVLAYSVYTGTRDTTSRMKRVLEQSGLKVAVLRASVDTARREDWILDQVDRGVDVLITNPELVKTGLDLLDFPTIA
;
A
#
# COMPACT_ATOMS: atom_id res chain seq x y z
N PRO A 1 2.69 -7.43 9.52
CA PRO A 1 3.22 -8.82 9.65
C PRO A 1 3.43 -9.40 8.24
N MET A 2 4.33 -10.38 8.07
CA MET A 2 4.47 -11.16 6.83
C MET A 2 4.22 -12.64 7.15
N SER A 3 3.68 -13.39 6.19
CA SER A 3 3.60 -14.85 6.30
C SER A 3 5.00 -15.48 6.11
N PRO A 4 5.24 -16.73 6.53
CA PRO A 4 6.52 -17.39 6.30
C PRO A 4 6.95 -17.42 4.82
N ASP A 5 6.01 -17.68 3.92
CA ASP A 5 6.27 -17.70 2.47
C ASP A 5 6.59 -16.30 1.93
N GLN A 6 5.87 -15.29 2.40
CA GLN A 6 6.13 -13.89 2.07
C GLN A 6 7.50 -13.43 2.57
N GLU A 7 7.88 -13.81 3.80
CA GLU A 7 9.19 -13.50 4.35
C GLU A 7 10.32 -14.19 3.56
N ALA A 8 10.14 -15.48 3.22
CA ALA A 8 11.12 -16.23 2.45
C ALA A 8 11.33 -15.62 1.05
N ALA A 9 10.24 -15.27 0.36
CA ALA A 9 10.30 -14.62 -0.94
C ALA A 9 10.92 -13.21 -0.88
N HIS A 10 10.56 -12.39 0.11
CA HIS A 10 11.17 -11.07 0.33
C HIS A 10 12.67 -11.19 0.59
N ARG A 11 13.09 -12.14 1.43
CA ARG A 11 14.50 -12.40 1.73
C ARG A 11 15.29 -12.82 0.49
N LYS A 12 14.73 -13.69 -0.35
CA LYS A 12 15.34 -14.11 -1.61
C LYS A 12 15.49 -12.94 -2.59
N LEU A 13 14.45 -12.10 -2.71
CA LEU A 13 14.49 -10.89 -3.53
C LEU A 13 15.56 -9.92 -3.02
N ALA A 14 15.59 -9.66 -1.72
CA ALA A 14 16.57 -8.79 -1.06
C ALA A 14 18.00 -9.26 -1.29
N GLN A 15 18.27 -10.56 -1.15
CA GLN A 15 19.59 -11.15 -1.42
C GLN A 15 20.01 -10.93 -2.88
N THR A 16 19.11 -11.24 -3.82
CA THR A 16 19.37 -11.07 -5.26
C THR A 16 19.72 -9.62 -5.60
N LEU A 17 18.88 -8.67 -5.19
CA LEU A 17 19.09 -7.25 -5.47
C LEU A 17 20.30 -6.66 -4.73
N THR A 18 20.64 -7.19 -3.55
CA THR A 18 21.84 -6.77 -2.82
C THR A 18 23.11 -7.17 -3.57
N VAL A 19 23.13 -8.35 -4.20
CA VAL A 19 24.26 -8.80 -5.03
C VAL A 19 24.43 -7.87 -6.23
N GLU A 20 23.35 -7.61 -6.97
CA GLU A 20 23.35 -6.67 -8.11
C GLU A 20 23.83 -5.27 -7.71
N LEU A 21 23.30 -4.74 -6.60
CA LEU A 21 23.70 -3.44 -6.08
C LEU A 21 25.18 -3.37 -5.71
N ARG A 22 25.70 -4.40 -5.02
CA ARG A 22 27.13 -4.46 -4.64
C ARG A 22 28.04 -4.48 -5.87
N GLN A 23 27.67 -5.24 -6.91
CA GLN A 23 28.43 -5.28 -8.15
C GLN A 23 28.43 -3.92 -8.88
N ALA A 24 27.29 -3.24 -8.93
CA ALA A 24 27.19 -1.89 -9.49
C ALA A 24 28.05 -0.88 -8.71
N LEU A 25 27.95 -0.89 -7.38
CA LEU A 25 28.72 0.02 -6.51
C LEU A 25 30.23 -0.21 -6.63
N ALA A 26 30.69 -1.45 -6.78
CA ALA A 26 32.10 -1.76 -7.01
C ALA A 26 32.64 -1.12 -8.31
N ARG A 27 31.75 -0.87 -9.28
CA ARG A 27 32.03 -0.15 -10.54
C ARG A 27 31.73 1.35 -10.47
N ARG A 28 31.49 1.89 -9.26
CA ARG A 28 31.05 3.28 -9.00
C ARG A 28 29.72 3.64 -9.67
N ASP A 29 28.87 2.66 -9.93
CA ASP A 29 27.52 2.86 -10.45
C ASP A 29 26.50 2.87 -9.30
N THR A 30 25.86 4.03 -9.10
CA THR A 30 24.86 4.26 -8.06
C THR A 30 23.42 4.15 -8.58
N THR A 31 23.23 3.82 -9.85
CA THR A 31 21.91 3.83 -10.51
C THR A 31 20.93 2.81 -9.91
N LEU A 32 21.44 1.74 -9.29
CA LEU A 32 20.61 0.71 -8.67
C LEU A 32 20.07 1.07 -7.28
N LEU A 33 20.63 2.07 -6.58
CA LEU A 33 20.25 2.40 -5.20
C LEU A 33 18.74 2.68 -5.08
N GLY A 34 18.23 3.54 -5.97
CA GLY A 34 16.82 3.93 -5.96
C GLY A 34 15.89 2.77 -6.27
N VAL A 35 16.17 1.97 -7.30
CA VAL A 35 15.28 0.85 -7.68
C VAL A 35 15.28 -0.25 -6.62
N VAL A 36 16.43 -0.61 -6.07
CA VAL A 36 16.52 -1.66 -5.03
C VAL A 36 15.75 -1.26 -3.79
N LEU A 37 15.96 -0.04 -3.28
CA LEU A 37 15.24 0.45 -2.09
C LEU A 37 13.73 0.48 -2.32
N ASN A 38 13.27 1.07 -3.42
CA ASN A 38 11.84 1.19 -3.71
C ASN A 38 11.16 -0.16 -3.95
N VAL A 39 11.86 -1.15 -4.50
CA VAL A 39 11.30 -2.51 -4.66
C VAL A 39 11.17 -3.18 -3.30
N LEU A 40 12.23 -3.17 -2.48
CA LEU A 40 12.23 -3.89 -1.20
C LEU A 40 11.27 -3.29 -0.17
N LEU A 41 10.98 -1.99 -0.26
CA LEU A 41 9.95 -1.33 0.55
C LEU A 41 8.54 -1.65 0.06
N ALA A 42 8.32 -1.76 -1.25
CA ALA A 42 6.98 -1.91 -1.81
C ALA A 42 6.50 -3.36 -1.92
N TRP A 43 7.42 -4.28 -2.19
CA TRP A 43 7.07 -5.68 -2.46
C TRP A 43 6.23 -6.33 -1.34
N PRO A 44 6.51 -6.13 -0.03
CA PRO A 44 5.67 -6.69 1.02
C PRO A 44 4.20 -6.27 0.94
N ASP A 45 3.88 -5.10 0.40
CA ASP A 45 2.51 -4.60 0.25
C ASP A 45 1.93 -4.87 -1.14
N CYS A 46 2.74 -5.34 -2.09
CA CYS A 46 2.39 -5.49 -3.51
C CYS A 46 2.47 -6.94 -4.01
N CYS A 47 2.76 -7.90 -3.13
CA CYS A 47 3.06 -9.29 -3.50
C CYS A 47 1.84 -10.13 -3.98
N PHE A 48 0.68 -9.48 -4.17
CA PHE A 48 -0.50 -10.01 -4.88
C PHE A 48 -0.38 -9.91 -6.41
N ARG A 49 0.70 -9.34 -6.94
CA ARG A 49 1.01 -9.31 -8.37
C ARG A 49 2.48 -9.68 -8.60
N PRO A 50 2.84 -10.16 -9.82
CA PRO A 50 4.23 -10.37 -10.17
C PRO A 50 5.03 -9.07 -10.13
N GLU A 51 6.29 -9.16 -9.68
CA GLU A 51 7.23 -8.04 -9.66
C GLU A 51 8.39 -8.34 -10.62
N VAL A 52 8.60 -7.45 -11.59
CA VAL A 52 9.74 -7.48 -12.52
C VAL A 52 10.63 -6.28 -12.22
N VAL A 53 11.81 -6.53 -11.67
CA VAL A 53 12.78 -5.48 -11.36
C VAL A 53 13.68 -5.27 -12.56
N LYS A 54 13.70 -4.05 -13.10
CA LYS A 54 14.52 -3.70 -14.25
C LYS A 54 15.58 -2.67 -13.91
N HIS A 55 16.75 -2.78 -14.54
CA HIS A 55 17.78 -1.77 -14.48
C HIS A 55 17.25 -0.43 -15.04
N PRO A 56 17.38 0.72 -14.35
CA PRO A 56 16.75 1.98 -14.78
C PRO A 56 17.23 2.48 -16.15
N ARG A 57 18.52 2.25 -16.47
CA ARG A 57 19.13 2.63 -17.76
C ARG A 57 18.99 1.57 -18.84
N SER A 58 19.65 0.41 -18.68
CA SER A 58 19.67 -0.64 -19.72
C SER A 58 18.35 -1.37 -19.91
N ARG A 59 17.44 -1.31 -18.93
CA ARG A 59 16.15 -2.04 -18.89
C ARG A 59 16.29 -3.56 -18.76
N ASP A 60 17.49 -4.07 -18.51
CA ASP A 60 17.73 -5.48 -18.23
C ASP A 60 16.96 -5.93 -16.98
N THR A 61 16.48 -7.17 -16.98
CA THR A 61 15.80 -7.75 -15.82
C THR A 61 16.82 -8.15 -14.76
N LEU A 62 16.72 -7.53 -13.58
CA LEU A 62 17.57 -7.79 -12.41
C LEU A 62 16.98 -8.90 -11.53
N ALA A 63 15.65 -8.94 -11.40
CA ALA A 63 14.95 -9.97 -10.65
C ALA A 63 13.51 -10.12 -11.14
N PHE A 64 12.97 -11.31 -10.96
CA PHE A 64 11.55 -11.61 -11.16
C PHE A 64 11.02 -12.38 -9.94
N VAL A 65 9.87 -11.96 -9.43
CA VAL A 65 9.18 -12.65 -8.35
C VAL A 65 7.72 -12.83 -8.76
N PRO A 66 7.19 -14.07 -8.78
CA PRO A 66 5.77 -14.28 -9.05
C PRO A 66 4.90 -13.69 -7.93
N SER A 67 3.60 -13.48 -8.20
CA SER A 67 2.63 -13.22 -7.13
C SER A 67 2.58 -14.42 -6.19
N ILE A 68 2.57 -14.15 -4.89
CA ILE A 68 2.44 -15.17 -3.84
C ILE A 68 1.05 -15.20 -3.22
N PHE A 69 0.25 -14.15 -3.44
CA PHE A 69 -1.16 -14.11 -3.05
C PHE A 69 -2.03 -13.96 -4.30
N GLY A 70 -3.19 -14.62 -4.29
CA GLY A 70 -4.23 -14.43 -5.30
C GLY A 70 -4.99 -13.10 -5.15
N ASP A 71 -5.82 -12.78 -6.14
CA ASP A 71 -6.66 -11.58 -6.09
C ASP A 71 -7.70 -11.60 -4.95
N ASP A 72 -8.15 -12.79 -4.56
CA ASP A 72 -9.15 -13.01 -3.51
C ASP A 72 -8.56 -13.53 -2.17
N GLU A 73 -7.24 -13.67 -2.10
CA GLU A 73 -6.56 -14.17 -0.90
C GLU A 73 -6.04 -13.02 -0.04
N LEU A 74 -6.41 -12.96 1.24
CA LEU A 74 -6.02 -11.86 2.13
C LEU A 74 -4.55 -11.95 2.54
N MET A 75 -3.81 -10.86 2.35
CA MET A 75 -2.46 -10.73 2.89
C MET A 75 -2.51 -10.48 4.40
N PRO A 76 -1.47 -10.85 5.18
CA PRO A 76 -1.46 -10.66 6.63
C PRO A 76 -1.71 -9.23 7.13
N LYS A 77 -1.24 -8.22 6.38
CA LYS A 77 -1.52 -6.81 6.71
C LYS A 77 -2.97 -6.42 6.39
N GLU A 78 -3.53 -6.96 5.30
CA GLU A 78 -4.93 -6.73 4.92
C GLU A 78 -5.88 -7.35 5.93
N GLN A 79 -5.58 -8.58 6.40
CA GLN A 79 -6.32 -9.22 7.48
C GLN A 79 -6.28 -8.39 8.77
N ALA A 80 -5.10 -7.91 9.18
CA ALA A 80 -4.97 -7.09 10.38
C ALA A 80 -5.76 -5.77 10.28
N LEU A 81 -5.75 -5.13 9.11
CA LEU A 81 -6.57 -3.93 8.87
C LEU A 81 -8.06 -4.26 8.90
N LEU A 82 -8.48 -5.36 8.28
CA LEU A 82 -9.87 -5.81 8.29
C LEU A 82 -10.37 -6.07 9.71
N ASP A 83 -9.59 -6.80 10.51
CA ASP A 83 -9.92 -7.10 11.91
C ASP A 83 -10.08 -5.82 12.72
N LEU A 84 -9.18 -4.85 12.53
CA LEU A 84 -9.25 -3.54 13.16
C LEU A 84 -10.54 -2.79 12.74
N CYS A 85 -10.82 -2.72 11.45
CA CYS A 85 -11.99 -2.02 10.92
C CYS A 85 -13.31 -2.64 11.40
N LEU A 86 -13.40 -3.97 11.46
CA LEU A 86 -14.57 -4.67 11.98
C LEU A 86 -14.77 -4.40 13.47
N ALA A 87 -13.68 -4.42 14.26
CA ALA A 87 -13.74 -4.12 15.68
C ALA A 87 -14.17 -2.68 15.96
N GLU A 88 -13.70 -1.72 15.14
CA GLU A 88 -14.09 -0.31 15.26
C GLU A 88 -15.53 -0.06 14.81
N LYS A 89 -15.98 -0.71 13.72
CA LYS A 89 -17.38 -0.65 13.28
C LYS A 89 -18.34 -1.18 14.35
N ALA A 90 -17.99 -2.27 15.03
CA ALA A 90 -18.79 -2.80 16.15
C ALA A 90 -18.93 -1.80 17.32
N ARG A 91 -17.99 -0.84 17.44
CA ARG A 91 -18.02 0.26 18.41
C ARG A 91 -18.59 1.56 17.83
N ASN A 92 -19.13 1.53 16.61
CA ASN A 92 -19.61 2.69 15.87
C ASN A 92 -18.52 3.78 15.69
N ARG A 93 -17.27 3.36 15.45
CA ARG A 93 -16.12 4.22 15.19
C ARG A 93 -15.61 4.02 13.77
N ARG A 94 -15.09 5.10 13.17
CA ARG A 94 -14.52 5.08 11.81
C ARG A 94 -13.00 4.97 11.85
N VAL A 95 -12.43 4.43 10.78
CA VAL A 95 -10.98 4.25 10.63
C VAL A 95 -10.44 5.09 9.49
N LEU A 96 -9.36 5.82 9.74
CA LEU A 96 -8.51 6.42 8.72
C LEU A 96 -7.33 5.49 8.46
N ALA A 97 -7.28 4.89 7.27
CA ALA A 97 -6.21 3.98 6.87
C ALA A 97 -5.27 4.67 5.88
N TYR A 98 -3.99 4.76 6.22
CA TYR A 98 -3.00 5.34 5.32
C TYR A 98 -2.38 4.31 4.37
N SER A 99 -2.21 4.70 3.11
CA SER A 99 -1.41 3.95 2.14
C SER A 99 -0.53 4.89 1.32
N VAL A 100 0.75 4.54 1.18
CA VAL A 100 1.71 5.30 0.38
C VAL A 100 1.74 4.85 -1.08
N TYR A 101 1.28 3.64 -1.39
CA TYR A 101 1.25 3.10 -2.74
C TYR A 101 -0.11 3.34 -3.38
N THR A 102 -0.32 4.55 -3.91
CA THR A 102 -1.61 5.00 -4.49
C THR A 102 -1.55 5.31 -5.99
N GLY A 103 -0.40 5.05 -6.63
CA GLY A 103 -0.12 5.33 -8.04
C GLY A 103 0.03 4.05 -8.89
N THR A 104 1.14 3.91 -9.62
CA THR A 104 1.41 2.71 -10.44
C THR A 104 1.40 1.41 -9.63
N ARG A 105 1.74 1.50 -8.34
CA ARG A 105 1.69 0.40 -7.40
C ARG A 105 0.42 0.35 -6.55
N ASP A 106 -0.70 0.87 -7.03
CA ASP A 106 -1.92 1.06 -6.22
C ASP A 106 -2.34 -0.17 -5.38
N THR A 107 -2.27 -0.03 -4.06
CA THR A 107 -2.80 -1.00 -3.10
C THR A 107 -4.19 -0.61 -2.59
N THR A 108 -4.59 0.65 -2.74
CA THR A 108 -5.85 1.18 -2.18
C THR A 108 -7.08 0.54 -2.82
N SER A 109 -7.04 0.27 -4.13
CA SER A 109 -8.14 -0.39 -4.85
C SER A 109 -8.40 -1.79 -4.34
N ARG A 110 -7.34 -2.55 -4.08
CA ARG A 110 -7.42 -3.91 -3.54
C ARG A 110 -7.96 -3.88 -2.11
N MET A 111 -7.39 -3.01 -1.28
CA MET A 111 -7.79 -2.85 0.11
C MET A 111 -9.26 -2.42 0.26
N LYS A 112 -9.71 -1.50 -0.61
CA LYS A 112 -11.14 -1.13 -0.72
C LYS A 112 -12.01 -2.35 -0.99
N ARG A 113 -11.66 -3.15 -2.00
CA ARG A 113 -12.44 -4.35 -2.37
C ARG A 113 -12.54 -5.35 -1.22
N VAL A 114 -11.42 -5.65 -0.57
CA VAL A 114 -11.32 -6.57 0.58
C VAL A 114 -12.25 -6.14 1.72
N LEU A 115 -12.19 -4.87 2.08
CA LEU A 115 -13.00 -4.32 3.17
C LEU A 115 -14.49 -4.25 2.79
N GLU A 116 -14.82 -3.88 1.54
CA GLU A 116 -16.21 -3.86 1.04
C GLU A 116 -16.84 -5.25 0.99
N GLN A 117 -16.10 -6.28 0.60
CA GLN A 117 -16.56 -7.68 0.62
C GLN A 117 -16.93 -8.15 2.03
N SER A 118 -16.34 -7.53 3.06
CA SER A 118 -16.64 -7.80 4.46
C SER A 118 -17.78 -6.94 5.03
N GLY A 119 -18.49 -6.20 4.18
CA GLY A 119 -19.65 -5.38 4.55
C GLY A 119 -19.31 -4.00 5.11
N LEU A 120 -18.08 -3.50 4.90
CA LEU A 120 -17.67 -2.15 5.27
C LEU A 120 -17.98 -1.15 4.14
N LYS A 121 -18.43 0.05 4.47
CA LYS A 121 -18.51 1.19 3.54
C LYS A 121 -17.14 1.86 3.50
N VAL A 122 -16.49 1.85 2.34
CA VAL A 122 -15.11 2.30 2.21
C VAL A 122 -14.98 3.38 1.15
N ALA A 123 -14.32 4.48 1.51
CA ALA A 123 -13.97 5.55 0.58
C ALA A 123 -12.45 5.62 0.39
N VAL A 124 -12.01 6.02 -0.81
CA VAL A 124 -10.59 6.22 -1.11
C VAL A 124 -10.39 7.66 -1.59
N LEU A 125 -9.72 8.48 -0.80
CA LEU A 125 -9.34 9.82 -1.21
C LEU A 125 -8.08 9.73 -2.10
N ARG A 126 -8.25 10.10 -3.38
CA ARG A 126 -7.18 10.06 -4.40
C ARG A 126 -6.68 11.46 -4.75
N ALA A 127 -5.47 11.52 -5.31
CA ALA A 127 -4.85 12.76 -5.78
C ALA A 127 -5.65 13.46 -6.89
N SER A 128 -6.53 12.75 -7.59
CA SER A 128 -7.46 13.31 -8.58
C SER A 128 -8.55 14.20 -7.96
N VAL A 129 -8.76 14.11 -6.64
CA VAL A 129 -9.63 15.05 -5.93
C VAL A 129 -8.82 16.33 -5.66
N ASP A 130 -9.31 17.42 -6.24
CA ASP A 130 -8.69 18.74 -6.11
C ASP A 130 -8.58 19.14 -4.63
N THR A 131 -7.46 19.77 -4.27
CA THR A 131 -7.10 20.11 -2.89
C THR A 131 -8.19 20.94 -2.22
N ALA A 132 -8.75 21.93 -2.94
CA ALA A 132 -9.80 22.81 -2.43
C ALA A 132 -11.12 22.09 -2.13
N ARG A 133 -11.31 20.87 -2.64
CA ARG A 133 -12.55 20.08 -2.50
C ARG A 133 -12.40 18.89 -1.55
N ARG A 134 -11.21 18.63 -1.02
CA ARG A 134 -10.96 17.42 -0.22
C ARG A 134 -11.78 17.38 1.05
N GLU A 135 -11.90 18.52 1.73
CA GLU A 135 -12.66 18.62 2.98
C GLU A 135 -14.14 18.31 2.75
N ASP A 136 -14.78 19.05 1.84
CA ASP A 136 -16.17 18.80 1.44
C ASP A 136 -16.40 17.35 0.97
N TRP A 137 -15.44 16.81 0.21
CA TRP A 137 -15.53 15.42 -0.28
C TRP A 137 -15.50 14.40 0.87
N ILE A 138 -14.67 14.64 1.89
CA ILE A 138 -14.57 13.78 3.08
C ILE A 138 -15.86 13.87 3.90
N LEU A 139 -16.37 15.09 4.11
CA LEU A 139 -17.65 15.33 4.82
C LEU A 139 -18.82 14.61 4.13
N ASP A 140 -18.91 14.65 2.80
CA ASP A 140 -19.91 13.86 2.05
C ASP A 140 -19.80 12.36 2.33
N GLN A 141 -18.57 11.82 2.44
CA GLN A 141 -18.40 10.39 2.77
C GLN A 141 -18.85 10.10 4.20
N VAL A 142 -18.57 10.99 5.15
CA VAL A 142 -19.00 10.89 6.54
C VAL A 142 -20.53 10.88 6.62
N ASP A 143 -21.20 11.79 5.93
CA ASP A 143 -22.67 11.89 5.88
C ASP A 143 -23.32 10.65 5.26
N ARG A 144 -22.66 10.03 4.28
CA ARG A 144 -23.08 8.76 3.67
C ARG A 144 -22.79 7.53 4.56
N GLY A 145 -22.18 7.76 5.71
CA GLY A 145 -21.89 6.76 6.73
C GLY A 145 -20.71 5.87 6.36
N VAL A 146 -19.63 6.44 5.82
CA VAL A 146 -18.38 5.69 5.59
C VAL A 146 -17.86 5.07 6.89
N ASP A 147 -17.40 3.82 6.83
CA ASP A 147 -16.75 3.12 7.94
C ASP A 147 -15.23 3.32 7.91
N VAL A 148 -14.64 3.33 6.70
CA VAL A 148 -13.19 3.43 6.49
C VAL A 148 -12.85 4.43 5.39
N LEU A 149 -11.98 5.39 5.69
CA LEU A 149 -11.37 6.28 4.71
C LEU A 149 -9.93 5.83 4.45
N ILE A 150 -9.62 5.45 3.22
CA ILE A 150 -8.25 5.14 2.79
C ILE A 150 -7.67 6.37 2.10
N THR A 151 -6.47 6.80 2.46
CA THR A 151 -5.81 7.91 1.77
C THR A 151 -4.29 7.84 1.82
N ASN A 152 -3.63 8.62 0.97
CA ASN A 152 -2.20 8.88 1.10
C ASN A 152 -2.00 10.01 2.12
N PRO A 153 -1.10 9.86 3.12
CA PRO A 153 -0.81 10.92 4.09
C PRO A 153 -0.54 12.29 3.45
N GLU A 154 0.10 12.31 2.28
CA GLU A 154 0.41 13.54 1.54
C GLU A 154 -0.83 14.34 1.11
N LEU A 155 -1.99 13.68 1.00
CA LEU A 155 -3.24 14.33 0.58
C LEU A 155 -3.95 15.06 1.73
N VAL A 156 -3.63 14.73 2.97
CA VAL A 156 -4.27 15.27 4.17
C VAL A 156 -3.30 16.02 5.10
N LYS A 157 -2.05 16.21 4.67
CA LYS A 157 -0.99 16.83 5.48
C LYS A 157 -1.19 18.32 5.82
N THR A 158 -2.07 19.03 5.11
CA THR A 158 -2.26 20.48 5.26
C THR A 158 -3.70 20.81 5.64
N GLY A 159 -3.95 21.06 6.93
CA GLY A 159 -5.14 21.76 7.41
C GLY A 159 -6.48 21.04 7.30
N LEU A 160 -6.50 19.77 6.89
CA LEU A 160 -7.71 18.95 6.87
C LEU A 160 -7.98 18.42 8.28
N ASP A 161 -9.19 18.66 8.78
CA ASP A 161 -9.63 18.13 10.07
C ASP A 161 -10.32 16.77 9.89
N LEU A 162 -9.82 15.74 10.58
CA LEU A 162 -10.24 14.34 10.40
C LEU A 162 -10.77 13.72 11.70
N LEU A 163 -11.35 14.53 12.60
CA LEU A 163 -11.85 14.09 13.91
C LEU A 163 -12.91 12.98 13.83
N ASP A 164 -13.65 12.89 12.72
CA ASP A 164 -14.61 11.82 12.45
C ASP A 164 -13.98 10.42 12.37
N PHE A 165 -12.66 10.34 12.24
CA PHE A 165 -11.88 9.10 12.14
C PHE A 165 -10.95 8.94 13.36
N PRO A 166 -11.49 8.52 14.52
CA PRO A 166 -10.76 8.49 15.79
C PRO A 166 -9.72 7.35 15.89
N THR A 167 -9.64 6.47 14.89
CA THR A 167 -8.66 5.38 14.83
C THR A 167 -7.86 5.50 13.54
N ILE A 168 -6.53 5.53 13.67
CA ILE A 168 -5.59 5.64 12.56
C ILE A 168 -4.89 4.30 12.37
N ALA A 169 -4.83 3.82 11.13
CA ALA A 169 -4.24 2.55 10.72
C ALA A 169 -3.16 2.73 9.64
#